data_AF-A0A3D3NBX5-F1
#
_entry.id   AF-A0A3D3NBX5-F1
#
_cell.length_a   1.000
_cell.length_b   1.000
_cell.length_c   1.000
_cell.angle_alpha   90.00
_cell.angle_beta   90.00
_cell.angle_gamma   90.00
#
_symmetry.space_group_name_H-M   'P 1'
#
loop_
_entity.id
_entity.type
_entity.pdbx_description
1 polymer ?
#
loop_
_entity_poly.entity_id
_entity_poly.type
_entity_poly.pdbx_seq_one_letter_code
_entity_poly.pdbx_strand_id
1 'polypeptide(L)'
;MSERIIRKQEIVDDPWQVLRLTTGESAETVPLPAGPVLLPLAVWLARRDEVLRRDEQPGVWLDSDEGPEMLADDCRRFAVIGINFPKFTDGRGYS
;
A
#
# COMPACT_ATOMS: atom_id res chain seq x y z
N MET A 1 20.33 -5.53 3.73
CA MET A 1 20.17 -6.23 2.45
C MET A 1 18.88 -5.71 1.86
N SER A 2 18.91 -5.05 0.70
CA SER A 2 17.68 -4.62 0.03
C SER A 2 16.90 -5.85 -0.43
N GLU A 3 15.58 -5.84 -0.25
CA GLU A 3 14.73 -6.87 -0.84
C GLU A 3 14.76 -6.74 -2.36
N ARG A 4 14.60 -7.85 -3.09
CA ARG A 4 14.64 -7.86 -4.55
C ARG A 4 13.36 -8.44 -5.10
N ILE A 5 12.83 -7.80 -6.14
CA ILE A 5 11.59 -8.18 -6.80
C ILE A 5 11.82 -8.46 -8.28
N ILE A 6 10.88 -9.19 -8.88
CA ILE A 6 10.84 -9.35 -10.33
C ILE A 6 9.94 -8.25 -10.89
N ARG A 7 10.52 -7.33 -11.68
CA ARG A 7 9.79 -6.28 -12.39
C ARG A 7 10.14 -6.37 -13.87
N LYS A 8 9.13 -6.53 -14.73
CA LYS A 8 9.32 -6.65 -16.19
C LYS A 8 10.36 -7.71 -16.58
N GLN A 9 10.27 -8.89 -15.96
CA GLN A 9 11.19 -10.03 -16.17
C GLN A 9 12.63 -9.80 -15.69
N GLU A 10 12.92 -8.72 -14.97
CA GLU A 10 14.24 -8.43 -14.41
C GLU A 10 14.19 -8.45 -12.88
N ILE A 11 15.29 -8.87 -12.25
CA ILE A 11 15.48 -8.77 -10.80
C ILE A 11 16.00 -7.37 -10.49
N VAL A 12 15.21 -6.60 -9.74
CA VAL A 12 15.55 -5.23 -9.32
C VAL A 12 15.46 -5.10 -7.81
N ASP A 13 16.14 -4.11 -7.23
CA ASP A 13 15.97 -3.76 -5.82
C ASP A 13 14.57 -3.20 -5.58
N ASP A 14 13.95 -3.60 -4.46
CA ASP A 14 12.66 -3.10 -4.02
C ASP A 14 12.86 -1.79 -3.22
N PRO A 15 12.41 -0.63 -3.75
CA PRO A 15 12.52 0.63 -3.02
C PRO A 15 11.39 0.82 -2.00
N TRP A 16 10.39 -0.06 -1.96
CA TRP A 16 9.16 0.16 -1.23
C TRP A 16 9.24 -0.31 0.22
N GLN A 17 8.74 0.54 1.12
CA GLN A 17 8.44 0.15 2.50
C GLN A 17 6.96 -0.19 2.63
N VAL A 18 6.62 -1.26 3.35
CA VAL A 18 5.22 -1.61 3.61
C VAL A 18 4.84 -1.18 5.01
N LEU A 19 3.98 -0.17 5.15
CA LEU A 19 3.42 0.22 6.44
C LEU A 19 2.32 -0.77 6.82
N ARG A 20 2.41 -1.35 8.02
CA ARG A 20 1.40 -2.24 8.59
C ARG A 20 0.97 -1.70 9.94
N LEU A 21 -0.34 -1.56 10.15
CA LEU A 21 -0.89 -1.21 11.46
C LEU A 21 -0.80 -2.42 12.39
N THR A 22 -0.30 -2.21 13.60
CA THR A 22 -0.28 -3.20 14.67
C THR A 22 -1.40 -2.95 15.67
N THR A 23 -1.66 -3.91 16.55
CA THR A 23 -2.71 -3.80 17.58
C THR A 23 -2.47 -2.59 18.48
N GLY A 24 -3.40 -1.62 18.43
CA GLY A 24 -3.35 -0.38 19.22
C GLY A 24 -2.87 0.85 18.46
N GLU A 25 -2.40 0.70 17.22
CA GLU A 25 -2.12 1.83 16.34
C GLU A 25 -3.38 2.32 15.64
N SER A 26 -3.48 3.63 15.42
CA SER A 26 -4.59 4.28 14.72
C SER A 26 -4.13 4.77 13.35
N ALA A 27 -4.98 4.60 12.34
CA ALA A 27 -4.70 5.02 10.96
C ALA A 27 -4.44 6.54 10.85
N GLU A 28 -5.09 7.31 11.73
CA GLU A 28 -5.00 8.77 11.82
C GLU A 28 -3.67 9.25 12.41
N THR A 29 -2.98 8.41 13.17
CA THR A 29 -1.85 8.85 14.02
C THR A 29 -0.56 8.08 13.82
N VAL A 30 -0.60 6.93 13.14
CA VAL A 30 0.59 6.11 12.87
C VAL A 30 1.68 6.92 12.16
N PRO A 31 2.96 6.84 12.53
CA PRO A 31 4.02 7.55 11.82
C PRO A 31 4.10 7.12 10.34
N LEU A 32 4.16 8.08 9.42
CA LEU A 32 4.36 7.80 7.99
C LEU A 32 5.86 7.74 7.68
N PRO A 33 6.40 6.61 7.16
CA PRO A 33 7.81 6.50 6.76
C PRO A 33 8.21 7.57 5.74
N ALA A 34 9.48 7.98 5.74
CA ALA A 34 10.07 8.75 4.64
C ALA A 34 10.40 7.82 3.47
N GLY A 35 10.41 8.31 2.23
CA GLY A 35 10.64 7.46 1.06
C GLY A 35 9.39 6.78 0.50
N PRO A 36 9.55 5.91 -0.51
CA PRO A 36 8.46 5.19 -1.14
C PRO A 36 7.80 4.24 -0.15
N VAL A 37 6.49 4.37 0.04
CA VAL A 37 5.73 3.58 1.02
C VAL A 37 4.41 3.09 0.45
N LEU A 38 4.06 1.83 0.73
CA LEU A 38 2.72 1.28 0.56
C LEU A 38 1.96 1.49 1.88
N LEU A 39 0.93 2.32 1.82
CA LEU A 39 0.05 2.62 2.96
C LEU A 39 -1.10 1.60 3.02
N PRO A 40 -1.54 1.16 4.22
CA PRO A 40 -2.82 0.48 4.35
C PRO A 40 -3.96 1.37 3.85
N LEU A 41 -5.00 0.77 3.25
CA LEU A 41 -6.16 1.51 2.79
C LEU A 41 -6.73 2.43 3.88
N ALA A 42 -6.86 1.95 5.11
CA ALA A 42 -7.34 2.74 6.24
C ALA A 42 -6.52 4.03 6.48
N VAL A 43 -5.20 3.97 6.36
CA VAL A 43 -4.31 5.14 6.50
C VAL A 43 -4.51 6.12 5.35
N TRP A 44 -4.65 5.61 4.12
CA TRP A 44 -4.97 6.43 2.96
C TRP A 44 -6.29 7.19 3.15
N LEU A 45 -7.37 6.48 3.52
CA LEU A 45 -8.69 7.07 3.70
C LEU A 45 -8.70 8.12 4.82
N ALA A 46 -8.00 7.87 5.92
CA ALA A 46 -7.94 8.79 7.06
C ALA A 46 -7.09 10.05 6.79
N ARG A 47 -6.03 9.95 5.98
CA ARG A 47 -4.98 10.98 5.89
C ARG A 47 -4.59 11.37 4.47
N ARG A 48 -5.47 11.13 3.49
CA ARG A 48 -5.26 11.43 2.07
C ARG A 48 -4.61 12.79 1.81
N ASP A 49 -5.15 13.86 2.39
CA ASP A 49 -4.68 15.23 2.13
C ASP A 49 -3.29 15.50 2.75
N GLU A 50 -2.91 14.79 3.80
CA GLU A 50 -1.55 14.83 4.34
C GLU A 50 -0.58 14.09 3.43
N VAL A 51 -0.95 12.90 2.98
CA VAL A 51 -0.14 12.07 2.09
C VAL A 51 0.11 12.79 0.77
N LEU A 52 -0.92 13.42 0.19
CA LEU A 52 -0.83 14.14 -1.08
C LEU A 52 0.01 15.42 -1.03
N ARG A 53 0.33 15.93 0.16
CA ARG A 53 1.24 17.07 0.33
C ARG A 53 2.71 16.67 0.31
N ARG A 54 3.01 15.37 0.32
CA ARG A 54 4.38 14.86 0.24
C ARG A 54 4.85 14.87 -1.21
N ASP A 55 6.14 15.07 -1.42
CA ASP A 55 6.74 15.12 -2.76
C ASP A 55 6.72 13.75 -3.47
N GLU A 56 6.63 12.66 -2.71
CA GLU A 56 6.68 11.30 -3.21
C GLU A 56 5.28 10.74 -3.49
N GLN A 57 5.12 10.14 -4.66
CA GLN A 57 3.87 9.47 -5.02
C GLN A 57 3.68 8.22 -4.15
N PRO A 58 2.55 8.08 -3.42
CA PRO A 58 2.35 6.96 -2.51
C PRO A 58 2.06 5.66 -3.26
N GLY A 59 2.33 4.53 -2.60
CA GLY A 59 1.65 3.28 -2.86
C GLY A 59 0.52 3.07 -1.86
N VAL A 60 -0.41 2.19 -2.20
CA VAL A 60 -1.44 1.69 -1.28
C VAL A 60 -1.47 0.18 -1.35
N TRP A 61 -1.87 -0.48 -0.26
CA TRP A 61 -2.18 -1.90 -0.29
C TRP A 61 -3.55 -2.19 0.31
N LEU A 62 -4.23 -3.17 -0.28
CA LEU A 62 -5.53 -3.67 0.15
C LEU A 62 -5.34 -5.00 0.89
N ASP A 63 -5.99 -5.16 2.03
CA ASP A 63 -6.11 -6.47 2.66
C ASP A 63 -7.11 -7.37 1.93
N SER A 64 -7.13 -8.65 2.27
CA SER A 64 -7.90 -9.67 1.52
C SER A 64 -9.42 -9.48 1.57
N ASP A 65 -9.92 -8.73 2.54
CA ASP A 65 -11.33 -8.36 2.72
C ASP A 65 -11.65 -6.94 2.21
N GLU A 66 -10.67 -6.23 1.66
CA GLU A 66 -10.84 -4.88 1.13
C GLU A 66 -10.95 -4.89 -0.41
N GLY A 67 -12.00 -4.24 -0.92
CA GLY A 67 -12.27 -4.14 -2.35
C GLY A 67 -11.62 -2.92 -3.02
N PRO A 68 -11.21 -3.03 -4.30
CA PRO A 68 -10.57 -1.93 -5.04
C PRO A 68 -11.52 -0.76 -5.35
N GLU A 69 -12.84 -0.95 -5.24
CA GLU A 69 -13.84 0.10 -5.40
C GLU A 69 -13.61 1.31 -4.48
N MET A 70 -13.01 1.08 -3.30
CA MET A 70 -12.64 2.13 -2.36
C MET A 70 -11.56 3.09 -2.89
N LEU A 71 -10.85 2.69 -3.94
CA LEU A 71 -9.80 3.47 -4.59
C LEU A 71 -10.26 4.08 -5.93
N ALA A 72 -11.50 3.90 -6.37
CA ALA A 72 -11.93 4.25 -7.73
C ALA A 72 -11.60 5.70 -8.12
N ASP A 73 -11.89 6.66 -7.25
CA ASP A 73 -11.65 8.09 -7.49
C ASP A 73 -10.17 8.49 -7.36
N ASP A 74 -9.38 7.67 -6.65
CA ASP A 74 -8.02 7.99 -6.26
C ASP A 74 -6.97 7.10 -6.96
N CYS A 75 -7.37 6.12 -7.76
CA CYS A 75 -6.51 5.10 -8.37
C CYS A 75 -5.29 5.68 -9.11
N ARG A 76 -5.48 6.81 -9.81
CA ARG A 76 -4.41 7.51 -10.55
C ARG A 76 -3.36 8.19 -9.66
N ARG A 77 -3.61 8.31 -8.35
CA ARG A 77 -2.71 8.95 -7.40
C ARG A 77 -1.61 8.01 -6.92
N PHE A 78 -1.78 6.71 -7.07
CA PHE A 78 -0.82 5.73 -6.59
C PHE A 78 0.19 5.35 -7.66
N ALA A 79 1.45 5.24 -7.27
CA ALA A 79 2.50 4.67 -8.11
C ALA A 79 2.40 3.13 -8.17
N VAL A 80 1.85 2.51 -7.13
CA VAL A 80 1.64 1.08 -7.01
C VAL A 80 0.43 0.77 -6.14
N ILE A 81 -0.32 -0.27 -6.50
CA ILE A 81 -1.40 -0.84 -5.68
C ILE A 81 -1.00 -2.29 -5.39
N GLY A 82 -0.81 -2.61 -4.11
CA GLY A 82 -0.53 -3.95 -3.62
C GLY A 82 -1.79 -4.65 -3.14
N ILE A 83 -1.84 -5.98 -3.27
CA ILE A 83 -2.91 -6.81 -2.72
C ILE A 83 -2.27 -7.80 -1.75
N ASN A 84 -2.71 -7.80 -0.50
CA ASN A 84 -2.22 -8.72 0.51
C ASN A 84 -2.97 -10.06 0.41
N PHE A 85 -2.22 -11.13 0.18
CA PHE A 85 -2.74 -12.50 0.18
C PHE A 85 -2.21 -13.23 1.43
N PRO A 86 -2.84 -13.06 2.61
CA PRO A 86 -2.34 -13.62 3.87
C PRO A 86 -2.36 -15.15 3.88
N LYS A 87 -3.23 -15.76 3.08
CA LYS A 87 -3.28 -17.21 2.86
C LYS A 87 -3.43 -17.50 1.38
N PHE A 88 -2.61 -18.41 0.86
CA PHE A 88 -2.63 -18.87 -0.53
C PHE A 88 -3.82 -19.83 -0.80
N THR A 89 -5.00 -19.51 -0.27
CA THR A 89 -6.19 -20.39 -0.30
C THR A 89 -7.48 -19.68 -0.68
N ASP A 90 -7.52 -18.34 -0.66
CA ASP A 90 -8.75 -17.59 -0.93
C ASP A 90 -8.64 -16.82 -2.25
N GLY A 91 -9.22 -17.37 -3.32
CA GLY A 91 -9.18 -16.85 -4.69
C GLY A 91 -9.97 -15.56 -4.93
N ARG A 92 -10.36 -14.83 -3.88
CA ARG A 92 -11.20 -13.64 -3.97
C ARG A 92 -10.49 -12.41 -4.54
N GLY A 93 -9.16 -12.32 -4.44
CA GLY A 93 -8.40 -11.26 -5.13
C GLY A 93 -8.36 -11.42 -6.67
N TYR A 94 -9.03 -12.44 -7.22
CA TYR A 94 -9.09 -12.74 -8.65
C TYR A 94 -10.51 -12.74 -9.23
N SER A 95 -11.56 -12.43 -8.46
CA SER A 95 -12.97 -12.56 -8.89
C SER A 95 -13.69 -11.23 -9.05
#